data_AF-A0A2E7AI91-F1
#
_entry.id   AF-A0A2E7AI91-F1
#
_cell.length_a   1.000
_cell.length_b   1.000
_cell.length_c   1.000
_cell.angle_alpha   90.00
_cell.angle_beta   90.00
_cell.angle_gamma   90.00
#
_symmetry.space_group_name_H-M   'P 1'
#
loop_
_entity.id
_entity.type
_entity.pdbx_description
1 polymer ?
#
loop_
_entity_poly.entity_id
_entity_poly.type
_entity_poly.pdbx_seq_one_letter_code
_entity_poly.pdbx_strand_id
1 'polypeptide(L)'
;MKTLLPCLPALLLVACGPVKDQKEQPPAPDRERKAPVANQHPVGTRFHPVKGLSHQIIGNREVMTASVNGREITATLTWRPYRADLDGEVATWYGDMTRPPPRFVVDSLTLSVDATALSIPRSRIRSLCSQRATLQPQFPKLLLFTSGSYLGLTVDVGDGASSWTSSYLVHPSPPRLLSHQVEDAGTFHNFSVDY
;
A
#
# COMPACT_ATOMS: atom_id res chain seq x y z
N MET A 1 75.04 -46.24 -39.58
CA MET A 1 75.38 -45.28 -38.51
C MET A 1 74.23 -44.29 -38.36
N LYS A 2 73.69 -44.20 -37.14
CA LYS A 2 72.79 -43.18 -36.56
C LYS A 2 71.49 -42.82 -37.29
N THR A 3 70.43 -43.50 -36.87
CA THR A 3 69.00 -43.24 -37.07
C THR A 3 68.50 -42.22 -36.03
N LEU A 4 67.71 -41.22 -36.43
CA LEU A 4 66.86 -40.41 -35.54
C LEU A 4 65.64 -39.91 -36.34
N LEU A 5 64.46 -40.46 -36.01
CA LEU A 5 63.14 -39.96 -36.43
C LEU A 5 62.60 -39.00 -35.35
N PRO A 6 61.88 -37.91 -35.71
CA PRO A 6 61.32 -36.98 -34.74
C PRO A 6 59.98 -37.48 -34.19
N CYS A 7 59.80 -37.40 -32.87
CA CYS A 7 58.60 -37.78 -32.14
C CYS A 7 57.75 -36.54 -31.78
N LEU A 8 56.44 -36.63 -32.03
CA LEU A 8 55.41 -35.67 -31.59
C LEU A 8 55.37 -35.53 -30.06
N PRO A 9 55.15 -34.32 -29.49
CA PRO A 9 54.77 -34.19 -28.09
C PRO A 9 53.25 -34.29 -27.91
N ALA A 10 52.82 -35.23 -27.06
CA ALA A 10 51.45 -35.38 -26.59
C ALA A 10 51.15 -34.38 -25.46
N LEU A 11 49.97 -33.78 -25.56
CA LEU A 11 49.37 -32.77 -24.69
C LEU A 11 49.03 -33.33 -23.29
N LEU A 12 49.36 -32.62 -22.22
CA LEU A 12 48.78 -32.85 -20.89
C LEU A 12 48.39 -31.50 -20.27
N LEU A 13 47.08 -31.28 -20.13
CA LEU A 13 46.48 -30.16 -19.41
C LEU A 13 46.68 -30.35 -17.90
N VAL A 14 47.10 -29.28 -17.21
CA VAL A 14 46.94 -29.13 -15.75
C VAL A 14 46.16 -27.84 -15.50
N ALA A 15 45.04 -27.97 -14.80
CA ALA A 15 44.08 -26.91 -14.51
C ALA A 15 44.56 -26.00 -13.36
N CYS A 16 44.47 -24.68 -13.53
CA CYS A 16 44.57 -23.70 -12.46
C CYS A 16 43.16 -23.40 -11.91
N GLY A 17 42.90 -23.76 -10.65
CA GLY A 17 41.72 -23.28 -9.91
C GLY A 17 42.06 -22.01 -9.10
N PRO A 18 41.20 -20.98 -9.06
CA PRO A 18 41.41 -19.83 -8.19
C PRO A 18 40.90 -20.09 -6.76
N VAL A 19 41.75 -19.73 -5.80
CA VAL A 19 41.46 -19.66 -4.36
C VAL A 19 40.42 -18.55 -4.11
N LYS A 20 39.35 -18.85 -3.37
CA LYS A 20 38.39 -17.84 -2.89
C LYS A 20 38.69 -17.52 -1.42
N ASP A 21 39.13 -16.29 -1.17
CA ASP A 21 39.21 -15.69 0.16
C ASP A 21 37.83 -15.65 0.83
N GLN A 22 37.67 -16.37 1.94
CA GLN A 22 36.56 -16.19 2.87
C GLN A 22 36.89 -15.03 3.81
N LYS A 23 36.38 -13.83 3.50
CA LYS A 23 36.08 -12.84 4.54
C LYS A 23 34.69 -13.17 5.09
N GLU A 24 34.63 -13.64 6.33
CA GLU A 24 33.37 -13.71 7.09
C GLU A 24 32.76 -12.31 7.17
N GLN A 25 31.70 -12.11 6.41
CA GLN A 25 30.88 -10.93 6.47
C GLN A 25 30.04 -11.03 7.76
N PRO A 26 30.07 -10.03 8.66
CA PRO A 26 29.28 -10.08 9.88
C PRO A 26 27.78 -10.22 9.52
N PRO A 27 27.01 -10.97 10.31
CA PRO A 27 25.61 -11.23 10.02
C PRO A 27 24.87 -9.90 9.85
N ALA A 28 24.13 -9.79 8.74
CA ALA A 28 23.28 -8.65 8.49
C ALA A 28 22.34 -8.45 9.69
N PRO A 29 22.10 -7.21 10.14
CA PRO A 29 21.16 -6.95 11.22
C PRO A 29 19.81 -7.55 10.86
N ASP A 30 19.22 -8.29 11.80
CA ASP A 30 17.91 -8.92 11.67
C ASP A 30 16.94 -7.92 11.05
N ARG A 31 16.57 -8.17 9.79
CA ARG A 31 15.44 -7.49 9.19
C ARG A 31 14.24 -7.93 10.01
N GLU A 32 13.75 -7.05 10.88
CA GLU A 32 12.44 -7.20 11.51
C GLU A 32 11.47 -7.72 10.44
N ARG A 33 11.06 -8.98 10.56
CA ARG A 33 10.05 -9.56 9.67
C ARG A 33 8.77 -8.78 9.92
N LYS A 34 8.53 -7.73 9.12
CA LYS A 34 7.22 -7.06 9.07
C LYS A 34 6.18 -8.15 8.81
N ALA A 35 5.27 -8.33 9.75
CA ALA A 35 4.21 -9.32 9.62
C ALA A 35 3.46 -9.10 8.28
N PRO A 36 3.11 -10.16 7.55
CA PRO A 36 2.38 -10.03 6.31
C PRO A 36 1.02 -9.38 6.57
N VAL A 37 0.71 -8.30 5.86
CA VAL A 37 -0.61 -7.66 5.88
C VAL A 37 -1.54 -8.48 5.00
N ALA A 38 -2.69 -8.88 5.53
CA ALA A 38 -3.66 -9.68 4.78
C ALA A 38 -4.36 -8.86 3.68
N ASN A 39 -4.68 -9.51 2.56
CA ASN A 39 -5.40 -8.90 1.42
C ASN A 39 -6.94 -8.98 1.55
N GLN A 40 -7.41 -9.51 2.67
CA GLN A 40 -8.80 -9.58 3.06
C GLN A 40 -8.90 -9.30 4.56
N HIS A 41 -10.02 -8.74 4.97
CA HIS A 41 -10.30 -8.58 6.39
C HIS A 41 -10.58 -9.94 7.05
N PRO A 42 -10.30 -10.10 8.36
CA PRO A 42 -10.74 -11.27 9.11
C PRO A 42 -12.25 -11.50 8.97
N VAL A 43 -12.67 -12.76 8.91
CA VAL A 43 -14.09 -13.14 8.84
C VAL A 43 -14.86 -12.50 10.01
N GLY A 44 -16.01 -11.91 9.72
CA GLY A 44 -16.84 -11.23 10.72
C GLY A 44 -16.41 -9.79 11.05
N THR A 45 -15.43 -9.23 10.33
CA THR A 45 -15.13 -7.79 10.44
C THR A 45 -16.35 -6.98 10.01
N ARG A 46 -16.82 -6.09 10.89
CA ARG A 46 -17.91 -5.14 10.63
C ARG A 46 -17.51 -3.74 11.05
N PHE A 47 -17.69 -2.78 10.16
CA PHE A 47 -17.30 -1.39 10.36
C PHE A 47 -18.47 -0.57 10.89
N HIS A 48 -18.22 0.24 11.91
CA HIS A 48 -19.20 1.12 12.52
C HIS A 48 -18.73 2.56 12.35
N PRO A 49 -19.51 3.45 11.72
CA PRO A 49 -19.09 4.82 11.47
C PRO A 49 -18.72 5.56 12.76
N VAL A 50 -17.57 6.24 12.77
CA VAL A 50 -17.23 7.15 13.87
C VAL A 50 -18.09 8.40 13.76
N LYS A 51 -18.87 8.67 14.81
CA LYS A 51 -19.73 9.87 14.90
C LYS A 51 -18.95 11.07 15.40
N GLY A 52 -19.38 12.27 15.03
CA GLY A 52 -18.83 13.53 15.57
C GLY A 52 -17.40 13.85 15.14
N LEU A 53 -16.90 13.24 14.06
CA LEU A 53 -15.60 13.59 13.50
C LEU A 53 -15.63 14.97 12.81
N SER A 54 -14.50 15.66 12.84
CA SER A 54 -14.26 16.83 12.00
C SER A 54 -13.69 16.36 10.66
N HIS A 55 -14.05 17.04 9.58
CA HIS A 55 -13.59 16.70 8.24
C HIS A 55 -13.31 17.97 7.43
N GLN A 56 -12.09 18.10 6.93
CA GLN A 56 -11.64 19.21 6.11
C GLN A 56 -11.01 18.71 4.81
N ILE A 57 -11.41 19.32 3.69
CA ILE A 57 -10.80 19.11 2.37
C ILE A 57 -10.18 20.43 1.90
N ILE A 58 -8.86 20.43 1.68
CA ILE A 58 -8.10 21.58 1.18
C ILE A 58 -7.29 21.16 -0.03
N GLY A 59 -7.66 21.66 -1.22
CA GLY A 59 -7.00 21.30 -2.47
C GLY A 59 -7.01 19.77 -2.69
N ASN A 60 -5.83 19.17 -2.68
CA ASN A 60 -5.62 17.72 -2.89
C ASN A 60 -5.46 16.92 -1.60
N ARG A 61 -5.76 17.53 -0.44
CA ARG A 61 -5.58 16.94 0.88
C ARG A 61 -6.90 16.89 1.64
N GLU A 62 -7.18 15.74 2.20
CA GLU A 62 -8.35 15.46 3.04
C GLU A 62 -7.88 15.06 4.43
N VAL A 63 -8.48 15.64 5.47
CA VAL A 63 -8.11 15.43 6.87
C VAL A 63 -9.36 15.16 7.69
N MET A 64 -9.33 14.07 8.44
CA MET A 64 -10.33 13.76 9.46
C MET A 64 -9.71 13.74 10.83
N THR A 65 -10.39 14.32 11.81
CA THR A 65 -10.01 14.20 13.22
C THR A 65 -11.18 13.72 14.07
N ALA A 66 -10.91 12.86 15.04
CA ALA A 66 -11.92 12.32 15.94
C ALA A 66 -11.32 11.96 17.30
N SER A 67 -12.16 11.82 18.31
CA SER A 67 -11.82 11.13 19.56
C SER A 67 -12.49 9.77 19.56
N VAL A 68 -11.70 8.70 19.65
CA VAL A 68 -12.22 7.31 19.68
C VAL A 68 -11.67 6.62 20.92
N ASN A 69 -12.56 6.18 21.81
CA ASN A 69 -12.19 5.53 23.07
C ASN A 69 -11.15 6.31 23.90
N GLY A 70 -11.28 7.65 23.95
CA GLY A 70 -10.38 8.54 24.68
C GLY A 70 -9.04 8.81 23.99
N ARG A 71 -8.85 8.35 22.75
CA ARG A 71 -7.64 8.58 21.95
C ARG A 71 -7.91 9.58 20.84
N GLU A 72 -6.91 10.40 20.53
CA GLU A 72 -6.98 11.34 19.42
C GLU A 72 -6.59 10.63 18.12
N ILE A 73 -7.50 10.65 17.15
CA ILE A 73 -7.31 10.04 15.84
C ILE A 73 -7.24 11.15 14.78
N THR A 74 -6.19 11.13 13.96
CA THR A 74 -6.09 11.97 12.77
C THR A 74 -5.81 11.12 11.55
N ALA A 75 -6.69 11.15 10.55
CA ALA A 75 -6.46 10.53 9.26
C ALA A 75 -6.19 11.61 8.20
N THR A 76 -5.20 11.38 7.34
CA THR A 76 -4.85 12.29 6.25
C THR A 76 -4.68 11.51 4.95
N LEU A 77 -5.39 11.94 3.92
CA LEU A 77 -5.29 11.44 2.55
C LEU A 77 -4.78 12.57 1.65
N THR A 78 -3.81 12.29 0.78
CA THR A 78 -3.27 13.27 -0.17
C THR A 78 -3.14 12.67 -1.55
N TRP A 79 -3.45 13.48 -2.56
CA TRP A 79 -3.41 13.12 -3.97
C TRP A 79 -2.30 13.88 -4.70
N ARG A 80 -1.79 13.25 -5.76
CA ARG A 80 -0.85 13.86 -6.69
C ARG A 80 -1.26 13.60 -8.13
N PRO A 81 -0.77 14.40 -9.08
CA PRO A 81 -0.89 14.07 -10.50
C PRO A 81 -0.26 12.71 -10.82
N TYR A 82 -0.85 12.03 -11.79
CA TYR A 82 -0.30 10.82 -12.40
C TYR A 82 1.08 11.09 -12.99
N ARG A 83 1.96 10.09 -12.88
CA ARG A 83 3.33 10.15 -13.34
C ARG A 83 3.68 8.87 -14.08
N ALA A 84 3.89 8.94 -15.40
CA ALA A 84 4.11 7.76 -16.23
C ALA A 84 5.32 6.92 -15.78
N ASP A 85 6.40 7.59 -15.33
CA ASP A 85 7.61 6.96 -14.79
C ASP A 85 7.36 6.19 -13.48
N LEU A 86 6.36 6.60 -12.69
CA LEU A 86 6.04 6.00 -11.40
C LEU A 86 4.79 5.14 -11.40
N ASP A 87 3.89 5.28 -12.36
CA ASP A 87 2.54 4.71 -12.33
C ASP A 87 2.21 3.92 -13.60
N GLY A 88 3.05 3.99 -14.64
CA GLY A 88 2.85 3.30 -15.92
C GLY A 88 2.74 1.78 -15.79
N GLU A 89 3.42 1.18 -14.81
CA GLU A 89 3.45 -0.27 -14.56
C GLU A 89 2.30 -0.77 -13.67
N VAL A 90 1.37 0.10 -13.26
CA VAL A 90 0.23 -0.32 -12.44
C VAL A 90 -0.78 -1.04 -13.33
N ALA A 91 -0.88 -2.36 -13.15
CA ALA A 91 -1.73 -3.24 -13.97
C ALA A 91 -3.23 -3.02 -13.77
N THR A 92 -3.67 -2.43 -12.65
CA THR A 92 -5.09 -2.27 -12.31
C THR A 92 -5.33 -0.97 -11.57
N TRP A 93 -6.39 -0.27 -11.97
CA TRP A 93 -6.81 1.02 -11.44
C TRP A 93 -8.24 0.92 -10.92
N TYR A 94 -8.47 1.43 -9.70
CA TYR A 94 -9.77 1.52 -9.05
C TYR A 94 -10.16 3.00 -8.88
N GLY A 95 -11.32 3.35 -9.43
CA GLY A 95 -11.85 4.72 -9.47
C GLY A 95 -12.42 5.06 -10.85
N ASP A 96 -12.85 6.31 -11.03
CA ASP A 96 -13.26 6.82 -12.34
C ASP A 96 -12.07 6.73 -13.29
N MET A 97 -12.20 5.89 -14.31
CA MET A 97 -11.18 5.61 -15.32
C MET A 97 -11.72 5.74 -16.73
N THR A 98 -12.67 6.66 -16.94
CA THR A 98 -13.31 6.95 -18.25
C THR A 98 -12.36 6.83 -19.46
N ARG A 99 -11.08 7.24 -19.35
CA ARG A 99 -9.96 6.79 -20.23
C ARG A 99 -8.61 6.78 -19.50
N PRO A 100 -7.82 5.69 -19.46
CA PRO A 100 -6.45 5.73 -18.95
C PRO A 100 -5.52 6.59 -19.83
N PRO A 101 -4.42 7.16 -19.27
CA PRO A 101 -3.96 7.01 -17.89
C PRO A 101 -4.77 7.86 -16.89
N PRO A 102 -4.72 7.55 -15.58
CA PRO A 102 -5.29 8.41 -14.54
C PRO A 102 -4.84 9.86 -14.63
N ARG A 103 -5.65 10.78 -14.12
CA ARG A 103 -5.21 12.17 -13.90
C ARG A 103 -4.55 12.34 -12.53
N PHE A 104 -5.14 11.74 -11.50
CA PHE A 104 -4.65 11.78 -10.12
C PHE A 104 -4.54 10.37 -9.54
N VAL A 105 -3.56 10.19 -8.65
CA VAL A 105 -3.29 8.94 -7.92
C VAL A 105 -3.08 9.30 -6.45
N VAL A 106 -3.46 8.39 -5.54
CA VAL A 106 -3.17 8.58 -4.12
C VAL A 106 -1.66 8.68 -3.91
N ASP A 107 -1.22 9.76 -3.30
CA ASP A 107 0.18 9.99 -2.96
C ASP A 107 0.52 9.35 -1.61
N SER A 108 -0.28 9.70 -0.59
CA SER A 108 -0.09 9.22 0.76
C SER A 108 -1.42 9.07 1.49
N LEU A 109 -1.43 8.11 2.41
CA LEU A 109 -2.52 7.88 3.35
C LEU A 109 -1.89 7.58 4.71
N THR A 110 -2.21 8.38 5.71
CA THR A 110 -1.64 8.28 7.06
C THR A 110 -2.74 8.29 8.09
N LEU A 111 -2.61 7.46 9.11
CA LEU A 111 -3.46 7.45 10.31
C LEU A 111 -2.57 7.68 11.53
N SER A 112 -2.90 8.66 12.36
CA SER A 112 -2.23 8.93 13.62
C SER A 112 -3.15 8.60 14.79
N VAL A 113 -2.59 7.96 15.83
CA VAL A 113 -3.25 7.69 17.11
C VAL A 113 -2.37 8.29 18.20
N ASP A 114 -2.89 9.25 18.96
CA ASP A 114 -2.15 9.95 20.03
C ASP A 114 -0.75 10.42 19.54
N ALA A 115 -0.73 11.14 18.42
CA ALA A 115 0.47 11.59 17.68
C ALA A 115 1.40 10.50 17.11
N THR A 116 1.11 9.21 17.31
CA THR A 116 1.87 8.11 16.68
C THR A 116 1.32 7.82 15.29
N ALA A 117 2.09 8.15 14.26
CA ALA A 117 1.68 8.01 12.86
C ALA A 117 1.96 6.61 12.29
N LEU A 118 0.97 6.08 11.57
CA LEU A 118 1.06 4.92 10.68
C LEU A 118 0.84 5.39 9.24
N SER A 119 1.88 5.33 8.42
CA SER A 119 1.74 5.48 6.98
C SER A 119 1.29 4.17 6.35
N ILE A 120 0.18 4.20 5.61
CA ILE A 120 -0.29 3.06 4.85
C ILE A 120 0.65 2.85 3.65
N PRO A 121 1.18 1.63 3.41
CA PRO A 121 2.16 1.40 2.37
C PRO A 121 1.64 1.76 0.98
N ARG A 122 2.52 2.36 0.16
CA ARG A 122 2.19 2.76 -1.22
C ARG A 122 1.59 1.63 -2.04
N SER A 123 2.08 0.40 -1.92
CA SER A 123 1.55 -0.77 -2.65
C SER A 123 0.06 -1.03 -2.40
N ARG A 124 -0.51 -0.55 -1.29
CA ARG A 124 -1.92 -0.72 -0.93
C ARG A 124 -2.83 0.34 -1.56
N ILE A 125 -2.30 1.55 -1.74
CA ILE A 125 -3.04 2.71 -2.28
C ILE A 125 -2.69 3.03 -3.74
N ARG A 126 -1.64 2.41 -4.31
CA ARG A 126 -1.11 2.79 -5.63
C ARG A 126 -2.10 2.55 -6.77
N SER A 127 -3.04 1.64 -6.62
CA SER A 127 -4.10 1.37 -7.60
C SER A 127 -5.30 2.33 -7.50
N LEU A 128 -5.33 3.23 -6.51
CA LEU A 128 -6.45 4.15 -6.32
C LEU A 128 -6.23 5.44 -7.13
N CYS A 129 -7.22 5.81 -7.93
CA CYS A 129 -7.10 6.90 -8.90
C CYS A 129 -8.37 7.73 -9.11
N SER A 130 -8.22 8.83 -9.86
CA SER A 130 -9.34 9.67 -10.31
C SER A 130 -9.02 10.37 -11.64
N GLN A 131 -10.03 10.51 -12.50
CA GLN A 131 -9.99 11.29 -13.75
C GLN A 131 -10.50 12.73 -13.62
N ARG A 132 -11.07 13.09 -12.47
CA ARG A 132 -11.74 14.39 -12.30
C ARG A 132 -10.76 15.54 -12.47
N ALA A 133 -11.22 16.61 -13.12
CA ALA A 133 -10.38 17.76 -13.44
C ALA A 133 -9.87 18.51 -12.21
N THR A 134 -10.67 18.47 -11.14
CA THR A 134 -10.40 18.99 -9.80
C THR A 134 -10.96 18.01 -8.78
N LEU A 135 -10.33 17.91 -7.60
CA LEU A 135 -10.88 17.15 -6.47
C LEU A 135 -11.99 17.94 -5.72
N GLN A 136 -12.41 19.08 -6.27
CA GLN A 136 -13.50 19.95 -5.80
C GLN A 136 -14.63 20.06 -6.84
N PRO A 137 -15.91 20.21 -6.43
CA PRO A 137 -16.40 20.07 -5.06
C PRO A 137 -16.66 18.59 -4.76
N GLN A 138 -15.68 17.98 -4.08
CA GLN A 138 -15.65 16.61 -3.56
C GLN A 138 -15.40 15.52 -4.62
N PHE A 139 -14.25 14.84 -4.49
CA PHE A 139 -14.16 13.47 -3.97
C PHE A 139 -12.66 13.09 -3.90
N PRO A 140 -12.21 12.58 -2.75
CA PRO A 140 -12.59 11.27 -2.18
C PRO A 140 -13.41 11.41 -0.90
N LYS A 141 -13.88 10.28 -0.38
CA LYS A 141 -14.44 10.18 0.97
C LYS A 141 -13.52 9.28 1.78
N LEU A 142 -12.52 9.89 2.38
CA LEU A 142 -11.90 9.31 3.55
C LEU A 142 -13.05 9.05 4.54
N LEU A 143 -13.10 7.89 5.17
CA LEU A 143 -14.06 7.63 6.24
C LEU A 143 -13.34 6.91 7.36
N LEU A 144 -13.72 7.25 8.59
CA LEU A 144 -13.21 6.62 9.80
C LEU A 144 -14.30 5.77 10.45
N PHE A 145 -13.93 4.54 10.78
CA PHE A 145 -14.78 3.54 11.39
C PHE A 145 -14.12 2.92 12.62
N THR A 146 -14.91 2.20 13.41
CA THR A 146 -14.42 1.22 14.38
C THR A 146 -14.86 -0.18 13.99
N SER A 147 -14.10 -1.19 14.39
CA SER A 147 -14.50 -2.60 14.30
C SER A 147 -14.01 -3.31 15.56
N GLY A 148 -14.91 -3.49 16.54
CA GLY A 148 -14.52 -3.89 17.89
C GLY A 148 -13.52 -2.91 18.49
N SER A 149 -12.33 -3.41 18.87
CA SER A 149 -11.22 -2.60 19.39
C SER A 149 -10.29 -2.03 18.31
N TYR A 150 -10.56 -2.29 17.03
CA TYR A 150 -9.76 -1.83 15.91
C TYR A 150 -10.34 -0.57 15.27
N LEU A 151 -9.47 0.16 14.55
CA LEU A 151 -9.85 1.28 13.70
C LEU A 151 -10.04 0.78 12.27
N GLY A 152 -11.06 1.28 11.61
CA GLY A 152 -11.25 1.17 10.17
C GLY A 152 -10.99 2.51 9.50
N LEU A 153 -10.26 2.50 8.41
CA LEU A 153 -10.10 3.66 7.53
C LEU A 153 -10.51 3.23 6.13
N THR A 154 -11.27 4.04 5.42
CA THR A 154 -11.58 3.76 4.02
C THR A 154 -11.30 4.94 3.12
N VAL A 155 -11.08 4.65 1.85
CA VAL A 155 -11.00 5.62 0.77
C VAL A 155 -11.97 5.18 -0.32
N ASP A 156 -13.06 5.92 -0.48
CA ASP A 156 -14.00 5.69 -1.57
C ASP A 156 -13.56 6.46 -2.82
N VAL A 157 -13.51 5.76 -3.95
CA VAL A 157 -13.12 6.28 -5.26
C VAL A 157 -14.14 5.88 -6.31
N GLY A 158 -14.40 6.74 -7.29
CA GLY A 158 -15.39 6.48 -8.34
C GLY A 158 -16.10 7.73 -8.82
N ASP A 159 -16.99 7.55 -9.79
CA ASP A 159 -17.80 8.63 -10.39
C ASP A 159 -19.27 8.63 -9.92
N GLY A 160 -19.68 7.63 -9.12
CA GLY A 160 -21.05 7.43 -8.67
C GLY A 160 -21.86 6.46 -9.53
N ALA A 161 -21.39 6.09 -10.73
CA ALA A 161 -21.93 5.01 -11.55
C ALA A 161 -21.14 3.70 -11.34
N SER A 162 -19.83 3.81 -11.08
CA SER A 162 -19.01 2.73 -10.54
C SER A 162 -18.10 3.29 -9.47
N SER A 163 -18.14 2.67 -8.29
CA SER A 163 -17.40 3.12 -7.12
C SER A 163 -16.77 1.94 -6.40
N TRP A 164 -15.57 2.14 -5.90
CA TRP A 164 -14.80 1.17 -5.15
C TRP A 164 -14.48 1.75 -3.77
N THR A 165 -14.45 0.88 -2.78
CA THR A 165 -14.00 1.21 -1.43
C THR A 165 -12.72 0.46 -1.15
N SER A 166 -11.67 1.22 -0.81
CA SER A 166 -10.42 0.68 -0.30
C SER A 166 -10.42 0.78 1.22
N SER A 167 -10.48 -0.35 1.91
CA SER A 167 -10.68 -0.44 3.35
C SER A 167 -9.43 -0.98 4.06
N TYR A 168 -9.13 -0.41 5.22
CA TYR A 168 -7.93 -0.68 6.01
C TYR A 168 -8.34 -0.95 7.45
N LEU A 169 -7.97 -2.12 7.97
CA LEU A 169 -8.16 -2.45 9.38
C LEU A 169 -6.85 -2.22 10.13
N VAL A 170 -6.89 -1.44 11.20
CA VAL A 170 -5.72 -0.98 11.93
C VAL A 170 -5.85 -1.30 13.42
N HIS A 171 -4.82 -1.91 13.98
CA HIS A 171 -4.68 -2.01 15.43
C HIS A 171 -4.27 -0.64 16.00
N PRO A 172 -4.93 -0.07 17.02
CA PRO A 172 -4.67 1.30 17.44
C PRO A 172 -3.45 1.48 18.36
N SER A 173 -2.94 0.42 19.02
CA SER A 173 -1.86 0.56 20.02
C SER A 173 -0.89 -0.64 20.08
N PRO A 174 0.33 -0.54 19.52
CA PRO A 174 0.77 0.52 18.62
C PRO A 174 -0.01 0.48 17.29
N PRO A 175 -0.12 1.61 16.57
CA PRO A 175 -0.69 1.68 15.23
C PRO A 175 -0.03 0.69 14.28
N ARG A 176 -0.78 -0.32 13.80
CA ARG A 176 -0.31 -1.25 12.76
C ARG A 176 -1.42 -1.67 11.81
N LEU A 177 -1.10 -1.69 10.51
CA LEU A 177 -2.02 -2.19 9.48
C LEU A 177 -2.14 -3.70 9.61
N LEU A 178 -3.37 -4.19 9.78
CA LEU A 178 -3.69 -5.62 9.90
C LEU A 178 -4.07 -6.22 8.55
N SER A 179 -4.95 -5.53 7.84
CA SER A 179 -5.46 -5.97 6.54
C SER A 179 -5.87 -4.80 5.67
N HIS A 180 -5.86 -5.04 4.37
CA HIS A 180 -6.33 -4.13 3.34
C HIS A 180 -7.16 -4.91 2.33
N GLN A 181 -8.29 -4.34 1.93
CA GLN A 181 -9.19 -4.91 0.95
C GLN A 181 -9.67 -3.80 0.01
N VAL A 182 -9.94 -4.17 -1.25
CA VAL A 182 -10.61 -3.29 -2.21
C VAL A 182 -11.79 -4.06 -2.78
N GLU A 183 -12.96 -3.45 -2.71
CA GLU A 183 -14.21 -4.04 -3.17
C GLU A 183 -15.12 -2.99 -3.81
N ASP A 184 -16.17 -3.44 -4.49
CA ASP A 184 -17.23 -2.55 -4.95
C ASP A 184 -17.85 -1.79 -3.77
N ALA A 185 -18.03 -0.48 -3.90
CA ALA A 185 -18.47 0.35 -2.77
C ALA A 185 -19.88 -0.03 -2.30
N GLY A 186 -20.79 -0.39 -3.22
CA GLY A 186 -22.13 -0.86 -2.85
C GLY A 186 -22.06 -2.13 -2.01
N THR A 187 -21.18 -3.06 -2.38
CA THR A 187 -20.90 -4.27 -1.59
C THR A 187 -20.37 -3.91 -0.19
N PHE A 188 -19.39 -3.01 -0.11
CA PHE A 188 -18.83 -2.58 1.18
C PHE A 188 -19.90 -1.95 2.08
N HIS A 189 -20.63 -0.96 1.58
CA HIS A 189 -21.61 -0.23 2.36
C HIS A 189 -22.82 -1.09 2.77
N ASN A 190 -23.19 -2.09 1.97
CA ASN A 190 -24.33 -2.96 2.29
C ASN A 190 -23.97 -4.15 3.20
N PHE A 191 -22.73 -4.64 3.17
CA PHE A 191 -22.35 -5.90 3.82
C PHE A 191 -21.17 -5.80 4.78
N SER A 192 -20.39 -4.73 4.73
CA SER A 192 -19.21 -4.55 5.57
C SER A 192 -19.41 -3.45 6.62
N VAL A 193 -20.44 -2.61 6.48
CA VAL A 193 -20.76 -1.50 7.39
C VAL A 193 -22.09 -1.73 8.10
N ASP A 194 -22.12 -1.46 9.41
CA ASP A 194 -23.33 -1.39 10.22
C ASP A 194 -23.58 0.10 10.58
N TYR A 195 -24.61 0.70 9.96
CA TYR A 195 -24.98 2.12 10.10
C TYR A 195 -25.84 2.43 11.32
#